data_AF-B0DRU1-F1
#
_entry.id   AF-B0DRU1-F1
#
_cell.length_a   1.000
_cell.length_b   1.000
_cell.length_c   1.000
_cell.angle_alpha   90.00
_cell.angle_beta   90.00
_cell.angle_gamma   90.00
#
_symmetry.space_group_name_H-M   'P 1'
#
loop_
_entity.id
_entity.type
_entity.pdbx_description
1 polymer ?
#
loop_
_entity_poly.entity_id
_entity_poly.type
_entity_poly.pdbx_seq_one_letter_code
_entity_poly.pdbx_strand_id
1 'polypeptide(L)'
;MHRHPWKSVCCCMSNSTKTSKLHRKFQKYLFNGGSVANYLKKVKTFLDANPNEVLTLLFTNPEGLSVKDLWKPAFDNSSITPLIYIPPTIPLKQSDWPTLGVMIDSGKRVLSSYC
;
A
#
# COMPACT_ATOMS: atom_id res chain seq x y z
N MET A 1 11.18 -0.89 23.61
CA MET A 1 11.55 -0.95 22.18
C MET A 1 10.27 -1.05 21.34
N HIS A 2 9.81 0.04 20.74
CA HIS A 2 8.62 0.01 19.87
C HIS A 2 9.01 -0.41 18.46
N ARG A 3 8.50 -1.57 17.99
CA ARG A 3 8.66 -1.98 16.58
C ARG A 3 7.71 -1.12 15.74
N HIS A 4 8.24 -0.36 14.79
CA HIS A 4 7.38 0.35 13.82
C HIS A 4 6.65 -0.66 12.93
N PRO A 5 5.35 -0.45 12.62
CA PRO A 5 4.47 -1.45 12.00
C PRO A 5 4.73 -1.74 10.51
N TRP A 6 5.88 -1.33 9.97
CA TRP A 6 6.19 -1.34 8.53
C TRP A 6 7.46 -2.17 8.22
N LYS A 7 7.61 -3.35 8.86
CA LYS A 7 8.90 -4.06 8.95
C LYS A 7 9.04 -5.38 8.17
N SER A 8 8.13 -5.66 7.26
CA SER A 8 8.28 -6.61 6.14
C SER A 8 7.83 -5.83 4.91
N VAL A 9 8.72 -5.58 3.91
CA VAL A 9 8.46 -4.72 2.74
C VAL A 9 9.19 -5.06 1.41
N CYS A 10 8.61 -5.95 0.61
CA CYS A 10 8.22 -5.64 -0.76
C CYS A 10 7.20 -4.49 -0.65
N CYS A 11 7.01 -3.56 -1.57
CA CYS A 11 6.13 -3.75 -2.73
C CYS A 11 6.14 -2.44 -3.54
N CYS A 12 6.61 -2.41 -4.78
CA CYS A 12 6.66 -1.21 -5.63
C CYS A 12 5.57 -1.16 -6.71
N MET A 13 4.82 -0.06 -6.72
CA MET A 13 4.84 0.80 -7.90
C MET A 13 6.22 1.48 -7.96
N SER A 14 6.90 1.44 -9.11
CA SER A 14 8.19 2.09 -9.27
C SER A 14 8.04 3.61 -9.34
N ASN A 15 8.61 4.34 -8.37
CA ASN A 15 8.70 5.80 -8.45
C ASN A 15 9.99 6.20 -9.19
N SER A 16 9.94 6.16 -10.53
CA SER A 16 11.10 6.31 -11.41
C SER A 16 11.75 7.71 -11.36
N THR A 17 12.82 7.87 -10.59
CA THR A 17 13.77 9.01 -10.72
C THR A 17 15.19 8.61 -11.12
N LYS A 18 15.57 7.32 -11.11
CA LYS A 18 16.90 6.85 -11.55
C LYS A 18 16.90 5.48 -12.26
N THR A 19 16.65 5.47 -13.57
CA THR A 19 17.07 4.37 -14.48
C THR A 19 17.48 4.93 -15.85
N SER A 20 18.32 4.19 -16.58
CA SER A 20 19.07 4.63 -17.77
C SER A 20 18.20 5.00 -18.98
N LYS A 21 18.75 5.81 -19.91
CA LYS A 21 18.00 6.53 -20.95
C LYS A 21 17.30 5.66 -22.02
N LEU A 22 17.61 4.36 -22.15
CA LEU A 22 17.22 3.57 -23.32
C LEU A 22 15.89 2.82 -23.21
N HIS A 23 15.48 2.37 -22.01
CA HIS A 23 14.25 1.58 -21.83
C HIS A 23 12.95 2.43 -21.80
N ARG A 24 13.05 3.76 -21.88
CA ARG A 24 11.94 4.69 -21.58
C ARG A 24 10.98 4.99 -22.75
N LYS A 25 11.19 4.40 -23.94
CA LYS A 25 10.51 4.86 -25.18
C LYS A 25 9.11 4.29 -25.39
N PHE A 26 8.78 3.11 -24.83
CA PHE A 26 7.46 2.48 -25.01
C PHE A 26 6.44 2.78 -23.89
N GLN A 27 6.87 2.92 -22.63
CA GLN A 27 5.96 3.18 -21.50
C GLN A 27 5.40 4.62 -21.45
N LYS A 28 6.00 5.58 -22.18
CA LYS A 28 5.64 7.01 -22.08
C LYS A 28 4.28 7.38 -22.72
N TYR A 29 3.78 6.57 -23.66
CA TYR A 29 2.61 6.92 -24.48
C TYR A 29 1.31 6.19 -24.15
N LEU A 30 1.33 5.14 -23.31
CA LEU A 30 0.15 4.32 -23.05
C LEU A 30 -0.32 4.30 -21.57
N PHE A 31 0.57 4.27 -20.58
CA PHE A 31 0.16 4.25 -19.16
C PHE A 31 1.09 5.05 -18.22
N ASN A 32 0.89 6.37 -18.16
CA ASN A 32 1.36 7.15 -17.00
C ASN A 32 0.35 7.04 -15.85
N GLY A 33 0.49 6.02 -15.01
CA GLY A 33 -0.41 5.74 -13.88
C GLY A 33 -0.42 6.80 -12.76
N GLY A 34 0.50 7.77 -12.80
CA GLY A 34 0.69 8.77 -11.75
C GLY A 34 1.48 8.25 -10.55
N SER A 35 1.53 9.04 -9.47
CA SER A 35 2.23 8.67 -8.24
C SER A 35 1.44 7.67 -7.39
N VAL A 36 2.14 6.93 -6.52
CA VAL A 36 1.52 6.01 -5.55
C VAL A 36 0.50 6.74 -4.67
N ALA A 37 0.81 7.96 -4.21
CA ALA A 37 -0.11 8.77 -3.43
C ALA A 37 -1.40 9.10 -4.21
N ASN A 38 -1.33 9.36 -5.52
CA ASN A 38 -2.50 9.61 -6.35
C ASN A 38 -3.33 8.34 -6.57
N TYR A 39 -2.70 7.17 -6.70
CA TYR A 39 -3.40 5.89 -6.73
C TYR A 39 -4.11 5.60 -5.40
N LEU A 40 -3.42 5.73 -4.27
CA LEU A 40 -3.99 5.50 -2.95
C LEU A 40 -5.12 6.50 -2.62
N LYS A 41 -5.07 7.74 -3.12
CA LYS A 41 -6.21 8.67 -3.06
C LYS A 41 -7.45 8.15 -3.79
N LYS A 42 -7.31 7.59 -5.00
CA LYS A 42 -8.42 6.95 -5.72
C LYS A 42 -8.99 5.77 -4.94
N VAL A 43 -8.13 4.93 -4.36
CA VAL A 43 -8.54 3.81 -3.50
C VAL A 43 -9.30 4.31 -2.26
N LYS A 44 -8.81 5.38 -1.62
CA LYS A 44 -9.49 6.02 -0.47
C LYS A 44 -10.88 6.54 -0.87
N THR A 45 -11.00 7.27 -1.97
CA THR A 45 -12.30 7.73 -2.51
C THR A 45 -13.26 6.57 -2.81
N PHE A 46 -12.76 5.47 -3.39
CA PHE A 46 -13.57 4.27 -3.60
C PHE A 46 -14.05 3.65 -2.28
N LEU A 47 -13.17 3.49 -1.29
CA LEU A 47 -13.52 2.93 0.02
C LEU A 47 -14.47 3.85 0.81
N ASP A 48 -14.41 5.17 0.61
CA ASP A 48 -15.33 6.13 1.24
C ASP A 48 -16.73 6.05 0.63
N ALA A 49 -16.84 5.81 -0.68
CA ALA A 49 -18.11 5.56 -1.36
C ALA A 49 -18.68 4.15 -1.09
N ASN A 50 -17.83 3.19 -0.72
CA ASN A 50 -18.19 1.78 -0.52
C ASN A 50 -17.75 1.33 0.90
N PRO A 51 -18.55 1.59 1.95
CA PRO A 51 -18.15 1.36 3.34
C PRO A 51 -17.96 -0.12 3.69
N ASN A 52 -18.63 -1.04 2.98
CA ASN A 52 -18.58 -2.48 3.23
C ASN A 52 -17.47 -3.20 2.43
N GLU A 53 -16.72 -2.49 1.59
CA GLU A 53 -15.64 -3.07 0.80
C GLU A 53 -14.35 -3.18 1.61
N VAL A 54 -13.63 -4.29 1.43
CA VAL A 54 -12.31 -4.57 2.00
C VAL A 54 -11.35 -4.95 0.88
N LEU A 55 -10.23 -4.25 0.79
CA LEU A 55 -9.25 -4.44 -0.29
C LEU A 55 -7.93 -4.98 0.25
N THR A 56 -7.34 -5.94 -0.48
CA THR A 56 -5.95 -6.36 -0.27
C THR A 56 -5.07 -5.73 -1.34
N LEU A 57 -4.04 -5.01 -0.92
CA LEU A 57 -3.07 -4.36 -1.80
C LEU A 57 -1.71 -5.04 -1.69
N LEU A 58 -1.15 -5.33 -2.87
CA LEU A 58 0.16 -5.94 -3.11
C LEU A 58 0.78 -5.27 -4.33
N PHE A 59 1.85 -4.50 -4.17
CA PHE A 59 2.67 -4.03 -5.30
C PHE A 59 3.94 -4.92 -5.42
N THR A 60 4.94 -4.64 -6.27
CA THR A 60 6.07 -5.58 -6.47
C THR A 60 7.42 -4.86 -6.40
N ASN A 61 8.17 -5.00 -5.29
CA ASN A 61 9.39 -4.21 -5.01
C ASN A 61 10.65 -5.04 -5.27
N PRO A 62 11.53 -4.51 -6.12
CA PRO A 62 12.88 -5.03 -6.27
C PRO A 62 13.99 -3.98 -6.00
N GLU A 63 13.70 -2.69 -6.12
CA GLU A 63 14.71 -1.61 -6.11
C GLU A 63 15.14 -1.17 -4.70
N GLY A 64 14.57 -1.75 -3.64
CA GLY A 64 14.98 -1.48 -2.25
C GLY A 64 14.71 -0.03 -1.77
N LEU A 65 13.72 0.65 -2.36
CA LEU A 65 13.44 2.06 -2.08
C LEU A 65 13.03 2.30 -0.61
N SER A 66 13.52 3.38 0.01
CA SER A 66 13.32 3.66 1.44
C SER A 66 11.85 3.67 1.86
N VAL A 67 11.50 2.75 2.76
CA VAL A 67 10.17 2.68 3.36
C VAL A 67 9.83 3.96 4.14
N LYS A 68 10.81 4.49 4.87
CA LYS A 68 10.65 5.67 5.72
C LYS A 68 10.47 6.94 4.89
N ASP A 69 11.28 7.12 3.85
CA ASP A 69 11.43 8.42 3.19
C ASP A 69 10.65 8.52 1.87
N LEU A 70 10.21 7.39 1.30
CA LEU A 70 9.43 7.35 0.06
C LEU A 70 8.02 6.75 0.24
N TRP A 71 7.94 5.57 0.86
CA TRP A 71 6.67 4.85 1.00
C TRP A 71 5.75 5.47 2.04
N LYS A 72 6.24 5.67 3.27
CA LYS A 72 5.42 6.23 4.36
C LYS A 72 4.80 7.59 3.97
N PRO A 73 5.52 8.55 3.37
CA PRO A 73 4.90 9.80 2.91
C PRO A 73 3.83 9.60 1.83
N ALA A 74 3.96 8.62 0.93
CA ALA A 74 2.93 8.35 -0.07
C ALA A 74 1.61 7.85 0.55
N PHE A 75 1.71 7.01 1.59
CA PHE A 75 0.56 6.54 2.37
C PHE A 75 -0.06 7.67 3.20
N ASP A 76 0.74 8.41 3.97
CA ASP A 76 0.27 9.52 4.80
C ASP A 76 -0.41 10.61 3.95
N ASN A 77 0.22 11.04 2.84
CA ASN A 77 -0.30 12.07 1.93
C ASN A 77 -1.55 11.64 1.14
N SER A 78 -1.95 10.36 1.22
CA SER A 78 -3.18 9.83 0.64
C SER A 78 -4.32 9.68 1.66
N SER A 79 -4.05 9.91 2.95
CA SER A 79 -4.99 9.70 4.06
C SER A 79 -5.56 8.29 4.16
N ILE A 80 -4.90 7.28 3.56
CA ILE A 80 -5.33 5.88 3.62
C ILE A 80 -4.84 5.16 4.89
N THR A 81 -3.78 5.66 5.54
CA THR A 81 -3.16 5.07 6.75
C THR A 81 -4.17 4.67 7.85
N PRO A 82 -5.24 5.45 8.15
CA PRO A 82 -6.24 5.05 9.15
C PRO A 82 -7.06 3.80 8.78
N LEU A 83 -7.20 3.48 7.49
CA LEU A 83 -7.94 2.30 7.01
C LEU A 83 -7.09 1.02 6.97
N ILE A 84 -5.79 1.11 7.21
CA ILE A 84 -4.90 -0.06 7.08
C ILE A 84 -5.02 -0.96 8.31
N TYR A 85 -5.31 -2.24 8.06
CA TYR A 85 -5.16 -3.30 9.04
C TYR A 85 -3.67 -3.62 9.23
N ILE A 86 -3.21 -3.50 10.47
CA ILE A 86 -1.86 -3.88 10.89
C ILE A 86 -2.03 -5.08 11.82
N PRO A 87 -1.52 -6.27 11.47
CA PRO A 87 -1.62 -7.43 12.34
C PRO A 87 -0.79 -7.20 13.63
N PRO A 88 -1.29 -7.62 14.80
CA PRO A 88 -0.61 -7.39 16.08
C PRO A 88 0.69 -8.22 16.22
N THR A 89 0.78 -9.33 15.49
CA THR A 89 1.94 -10.21 15.41
C THR A 89 2.22 -10.60 13.96
N ILE A 90 3.49 -10.85 13.63
CA ILE A 90 3.93 -11.29 12.31
C ILE A 90 4.93 -12.44 12.53
N PRO A 91 4.69 -13.65 11.97
CA PRO A 91 3.49 -14.04 11.22
C PRO A 91 2.25 -14.17 12.12
N LEU A 92 1.08 -13.82 11.57
CA LEU A 92 -0.23 -14.04 12.20
C LEU A 92 -0.73 -15.44 11.81
N LYS A 93 -1.31 -16.20 12.75
CA LYS A 93 -1.88 -17.52 12.42
C LYS A 93 -3.15 -17.34 11.59
N GLN A 94 -3.49 -18.36 10.79
CA GLN A 94 -4.73 -18.35 10.00
C GLN A 94 -5.99 -18.16 10.86
N SER A 95 -6.02 -18.75 12.06
CA SER A 95 -7.11 -18.60 13.05
C SER A 95 -7.26 -17.21 13.64
N ASP A 96 -6.20 -16.40 13.58
CA ASP A 96 -6.09 -15.15 14.33
C ASP A 96 -6.40 -13.93 13.41
N TRP A 97 -6.73 -14.18 12.14
CA TRP A 97 -7.24 -13.15 11.23
C TRP A 97 -8.66 -12.73 11.61
N PRO A 98 -8.98 -11.42 11.62
CA PRO A 98 -10.36 -10.96 11.79
C PRO A 98 -11.26 -11.44 10.64
N THR A 99 -12.53 -11.65 10.94
CA THR A 99 -13.54 -11.89 9.90
C THR A 99 -13.77 -10.62 9.08
N LEU A 100 -14.33 -10.76 7.87
CA LEU A 100 -14.66 -9.64 7.00
C LEU A 100 -15.52 -8.58 7.71
N GLY A 101 -16.52 -9.00 8.50
CA GLY A 101 -17.36 -8.10 9.30
C GLY A 101 -16.54 -7.29 10.31
N VAL A 102 -15.67 -7.93 11.09
CA VAL A 102 -14.79 -7.25 12.06
C VAL A 102 -13.86 -6.24 11.37
N MET A 103 -13.43 -6.50 10.14
CA MET A 103 -12.62 -5.54 9.36
C MET A 103 -13.43 -4.33 8.88
N ILE A 104 -14.70 -4.54 8.51
CA ILE A 104 -15.63 -3.47 8.14
C ILE A 104 -15.96 -2.61 9.38
N ASP A 105 -16.40 -3.23 10.48
CA ASP A 105 -16.83 -2.56 11.71
C ASP A 105 -15.70 -1.74 12.36
N SER A 106 -14.46 -2.23 12.31
CA SER A 106 -13.29 -1.51 12.82
C SER A 106 -12.78 -0.41 11.88
N GLY A 107 -13.34 -0.30 10.67
CA GLY A 107 -12.86 0.59 9.60
C GLY A 107 -11.49 0.21 9.03
N LYS A 108 -10.88 -0.92 9.46
CA LYS A 108 -9.56 -1.38 9.02
C LYS A 108 -9.66 -2.21 7.74
N ARG A 109 -10.15 -1.57 6.68
CA ARG A 109 -10.60 -2.18 5.42
C ARG A 109 -9.52 -2.30 4.33
N VAL A 110 -8.26 -2.05 4.64
CA VAL A 110 -7.13 -2.26 3.71
C VAL A 110 -6.09 -3.18 4.31
N LEU A 111 -5.92 -4.38 3.72
CA LEU A 111 -4.77 -5.23 3.99
C LEU A 111 -3.63 -4.76 3.08
N SER A 112 -2.62 -4.09 3.65
CA SER A 112 -1.39 -3.76 2.92
C SER A 112 -0.35 -4.83 3.20
N SER A 113 -0.29 -5.85 2.35
CA SER A 113 0.82 -6.80 2.39
C SER A 113 2.09 -6.13 1.83
N TYR A 114 3.20 -6.47 2.44
CA TYR A 114 4.52 -5.98 2.08
C TYR A 114 5.52 -7.12 2.49
N CYS A 115 6.39 -7.65 1.60
CA CYS A 115 7.35 -8.77 1.86
C CYS A 115 8.84 -8.41 2.09
#